data_AF-A0A8B7AZ73-F1
#
_entry.id   AF-A0A8B7AZ73-F1
#
_cell.length_a   1.000
_cell.length_b   1.000
_cell.length_c   1.000
_cell.angle_alpha   90.00
_cell.angle_beta   90.00
_cell.angle_gamma   90.00
#
_symmetry.space_group_name_H-M   'P 1'
#
loop_
_entity.id
_entity.type
_entity.pdbx_description
1 polymer ?
#
loop_
_entity_poly.entity_id
_entity_poly.type
_entity_poly.pdbx_seq_one_letter_code
_entity_poly.pdbx_strand_id
1 'polypeptide(L)'
;MSCGNEFVDTLKKIGYPKADRLNGEDFDWLFETAEDESFLKWFCGNVTEQNVLSEKELQAFSTLQKSGKPILEAAALDEVLKTCKTSYLKTHSMDDKELEKLEEEVKILQKLKNLKIQRRNKCQLMSSVISHKSLRVRVQGEEATKKLKHSQGVLNAVTTQISNELQALADGVAKLMMFYKPSDLGQGTNPRVFLSQFSLEKYLSQEEQSTAALTLYTKKQFFEGIHEVVESSNEENFQILDIQTPSLCDNQEVLEERRLEMARLQLAYICAQHQLIHLKASNLSMKSSVKWAEENLHILTSKAVGKDNLDAKISSLNSEILKLEEQITHMKTKSLPAVVRENAQLLNMPVVKGDFDLQIAKQDYYTARQELVLNQLIKQKASFELLHLSYEIELRKHWDIQRQLENLVQELSQSNTMLQQQLEMLTDPSVSQQINLRNIIDTKDYSTQRLYQLLEGENKKKELFRTHRNLEEAAEKLQQDVSVLGDQLAISAQEHCFFLSKLNDGVDMLCDALYQGGNQLLLTDQDLLEQFHQVESHLNKLNHLLTDTLADVKAKRKMLAVNKLHQMERELYVYFFKNEDYLQDIVENLESQSKIKAVGLED
;
A
#
# COMPACT_ATOMS: atom_id res chain seq x y z
N MET A 1 41.30 -24.94 -15.49
CA MET A 1 42.34 -25.98 -15.59
C MET A 1 42.11 -26.65 -16.92
N SER A 2 42.96 -26.40 -17.91
CA SER A 2 42.75 -26.92 -19.28
C SER A 2 43.38 -28.30 -19.40
N CYS A 3 42.71 -29.33 -18.87
CA CYS A 3 43.20 -30.71 -18.87
C CYS A 3 43.34 -31.27 -20.29
N GLY A 4 42.52 -30.80 -21.24
CA GLY A 4 42.58 -31.15 -22.66
C GLY A 4 43.83 -30.61 -23.38
N ASN A 5 44.38 -29.47 -22.97
CA ASN A 5 45.68 -29.00 -23.50
C ASN A 5 46.83 -29.89 -23.04
N GLU A 6 46.83 -30.36 -21.78
CA GLU A 6 47.84 -31.31 -21.29
C GLU A 6 47.78 -32.65 -22.05
N PHE A 7 46.58 -33.07 -22.46
CA PHE A 7 46.39 -34.25 -23.30
C PHE A 7 46.94 -34.07 -24.72
N VAL A 8 46.68 -32.93 -25.37
CA VAL A 8 47.24 -32.66 -26.72
C VAL A 8 48.76 -32.48 -26.66
N ASP A 9 49.30 -31.88 -25.61
CA ASP A 9 50.74 -31.73 -25.42
C ASP A 9 51.45 -33.07 -25.17
N THR A 10 50.81 -33.99 -24.45
CA THR A 10 51.36 -35.35 -24.27
C THR A 10 51.30 -36.14 -25.59
N LEU A 11 50.27 -35.98 -26.41
CA LEU A 11 50.23 -36.56 -27.77
C LEU A 11 51.29 -35.99 -28.72
N LYS A 12 51.61 -34.69 -28.59
CA LYS A 12 52.73 -34.06 -29.32
C LYS A 12 54.07 -34.64 -28.88
N LYS A 13 54.30 -34.78 -27.57
CA LYS A 13 55.51 -35.41 -27.01
C LYS A 13 55.68 -36.85 -27.52
N ILE A 14 54.61 -37.62 -27.61
CA ILE A 14 54.60 -39.01 -28.08
C ILE A 14 54.81 -39.12 -29.62
N GLY A 15 54.83 -38.00 -30.36
CA GLY A 15 55.13 -37.97 -31.80
C GLY A 15 53.96 -38.35 -32.70
N TYR A 16 52.71 -38.16 -32.24
CA TYR A 16 51.54 -38.50 -33.04
C TYR A 16 51.40 -37.60 -34.29
N PRO A 17 51.32 -38.16 -35.52
CA PRO A 17 51.52 -37.43 -36.77
C PRO A 17 50.43 -36.40 -37.13
N LYS A 18 49.33 -36.34 -36.38
CA LYS A 18 48.26 -35.33 -36.56
C LYS A 18 48.09 -34.42 -35.33
N ALA A 19 48.98 -34.51 -34.33
CA ALA A 19 48.84 -33.80 -33.06
C ALA A 19 48.84 -32.26 -33.22
N ASP A 20 49.53 -31.73 -34.23
CA ASP A 20 49.60 -30.28 -34.49
C ASP A 20 48.29 -29.69 -35.06
N ARG A 21 47.33 -30.54 -35.46
CA ARG A 21 46.01 -30.11 -35.95
C ARG A 21 44.91 -30.20 -34.90
N LEU A 22 45.23 -30.65 -33.69
CA LEU A 22 44.27 -30.83 -32.60
C LEU A 22 44.33 -29.62 -31.66
N ASN A 23 43.16 -29.08 -31.29
CA ASN A 23 43.02 -28.04 -30.28
C ASN A 23 42.64 -28.69 -28.95
N GLY A 24 43.31 -28.33 -27.84
CA GLY A 24 43.06 -28.98 -26.55
C GLY A 24 41.73 -28.62 -25.90
N GLU A 25 41.11 -27.49 -26.26
CA GLU A 25 39.77 -27.10 -25.79
C GLU A 25 38.69 -28.09 -26.26
N ASP A 26 38.86 -28.73 -27.42
CA ASP A 26 37.94 -29.74 -27.95
C ASP A 26 37.95 -31.05 -27.14
N PHE A 27 38.92 -31.21 -26.22
CA PHE A 27 39.12 -32.42 -25.41
C PHE A 27 38.91 -32.20 -23.91
N ASP A 28 38.58 -30.98 -23.47
CA ASP A 28 38.32 -30.71 -22.06
C ASP A 28 37.11 -31.51 -21.52
N TRP A 29 36.10 -31.77 -22.37
CA TRP A 29 34.90 -32.56 -21.99
C TRP A 29 35.21 -34.01 -21.58
N LEU A 30 36.30 -34.60 -22.09
CA LEU A 30 36.72 -35.97 -21.75
C LEU A 30 37.17 -36.12 -20.30
N PHE A 31 37.54 -35.01 -19.65
CA PHE A 31 37.95 -34.99 -18.25
C PHE A 31 36.79 -34.73 -17.28
N GLU A 32 35.56 -34.52 -17.78
CA GLU A 32 34.38 -34.28 -16.94
C GLU A 32 33.74 -35.59 -16.43
N THR A 33 34.00 -36.73 -17.07
CA THR A 33 33.56 -38.06 -16.61
C THR A 33 34.53 -38.64 -15.58
N ALA A 34 34.05 -38.89 -14.36
CA ALA A 34 34.87 -39.35 -13.23
C ALA A 34 35.59 -40.69 -13.46
N GLU A 35 35.09 -41.55 -14.34
CA GLU A 35 35.73 -42.82 -14.71
C GLU A 35 36.95 -42.58 -15.62
N ASP A 36 36.81 -41.72 -16.63
CA ASP A 36 37.86 -41.44 -17.61
C ASP A 36 38.91 -40.45 -17.09
N GLU A 37 38.55 -39.54 -16.18
CA GLU A 37 39.46 -38.55 -15.59
C GLU A 37 40.67 -39.22 -14.91
N SER A 38 40.45 -40.33 -14.22
CA SER A 38 41.50 -41.08 -13.52
C SER A 38 42.52 -41.70 -14.47
N PHE A 39 42.04 -42.26 -15.58
CA PHE A 39 42.89 -42.84 -16.63
C PHE A 39 43.62 -41.76 -17.42
N LEU A 40 42.92 -40.69 -17.82
CA LEU A 40 43.49 -39.61 -18.63
C LEU A 40 44.56 -38.82 -17.87
N LYS A 41 44.37 -38.57 -16.57
CA LYS A 41 45.42 -38.00 -15.72
C LYS A 41 46.63 -38.93 -15.59
N TRP A 42 46.40 -40.25 -15.45
CA TRP A 42 47.49 -41.22 -15.45
C TRP A 42 48.25 -41.23 -16.78
N PHE A 43 47.53 -41.19 -17.91
CA PHE A 43 48.11 -41.18 -19.26
C PHE A 43 48.97 -39.94 -19.48
N CYS A 44 48.43 -38.74 -19.18
CA CYS A 44 49.16 -37.48 -19.35
C CYS A 44 50.37 -37.37 -18.42
N GLY A 45 50.33 -38.02 -17.24
CA GLY A 45 51.41 -37.99 -16.26
C GLY A 45 52.53 -39.00 -16.50
N ASN A 46 52.23 -40.17 -17.10
CA ASN A 46 53.16 -41.30 -17.13
C ASN A 46 53.63 -41.73 -18.53
N VAL A 47 52.98 -41.26 -19.61
CA VAL A 47 53.39 -41.62 -20.97
C VAL A 47 54.34 -40.57 -21.54
N THR A 48 55.57 -41.00 -21.87
CA THR A 48 56.63 -40.14 -22.42
C THR A 48 57.20 -40.73 -23.71
N GLU A 49 58.08 -39.98 -24.39
CA GLU A 49 58.78 -40.39 -25.62
C GLU A 49 59.43 -41.78 -25.54
N GLN A 50 59.83 -42.22 -24.35
CA GLN A 50 60.45 -43.54 -24.13
C GLN A 50 59.47 -44.72 -24.20
N ASN A 51 58.16 -44.45 -24.10
CA ASN A 51 57.12 -45.48 -24.16
C ASN A 51 56.64 -45.70 -25.61
N VAL A 52 57.21 -44.97 -26.58
CA VAL A 52 56.89 -45.06 -28.00
C VAL A 52 58.03 -45.78 -28.70
N LEU A 53 57.71 -46.83 -29.44
CA LEU A 53 58.70 -47.61 -30.18
C LEU A 53 59.39 -46.71 -31.21
N SER A 54 60.71 -46.59 -31.12
CA SER A 54 61.49 -45.83 -32.10
C SER A 54 61.56 -46.58 -33.43
N GLU A 55 61.75 -45.86 -34.54
CA GLU A 55 61.90 -46.45 -35.89
C GLU A 55 63.06 -47.49 -35.93
N LYS A 56 64.10 -47.29 -35.11
CA LYS A 56 65.22 -48.22 -34.95
C LYS A 56 64.83 -49.51 -34.22
N GLU A 57 63.97 -49.42 -33.20
CA GLU A 57 63.45 -50.59 -32.47
C GLU A 57 62.42 -51.36 -33.29
N LEU A 58 61.59 -50.67 -34.09
CA LEU A 58 60.71 -51.30 -35.07
C LEU A 58 61.49 -52.04 -36.15
N GLN A 59 62.59 -51.46 -36.65
CA GLN A 59 63.50 -52.15 -37.56
C GLN A 59 64.20 -53.33 -36.87
N ALA A 60 64.71 -53.16 -35.64
CA ALA A 60 65.33 -54.21 -34.85
C ALA A 60 64.37 -55.38 -34.60
N PHE A 61 63.12 -55.10 -34.22
CA PHE A 61 62.04 -56.07 -34.04
C PHE A 61 61.67 -56.75 -35.37
N SER A 62 61.61 -56.00 -36.48
CA SER A 62 61.39 -56.57 -37.82
C SER A 62 62.52 -57.52 -38.23
N THR A 63 63.78 -57.21 -37.92
CA THR A 63 64.92 -58.15 -38.08
C THR A 63 64.82 -59.35 -37.14
N LEU A 64 64.35 -59.17 -35.91
CA LEU A 64 64.21 -60.24 -34.93
C LEU A 64 63.08 -61.21 -35.32
N GLN A 65 61.97 -60.69 -35.84
CA GLN A 65 60.87 -61.45 -36.42
C GLN A 65 61.29 -62.20 -37.69
N LYS A 66 62.10 -61.57 -38.55
CA LYS A 66 62.71 -62.22 -39.74
C LYS A 66 63.80 -63.23 -39.38
N SER A 67 64.37 -63.18 -38.17
CA SER A 67 65.42 -64.09 -37.69
C SER A 67 64.90 -65.42 -37.10
N GLY A 68 63.57 -65.60 -37.01
CA GLY A 68 62.94 -66.88 -36.64
C GLY A 68 63.19 -67.35 -35.19
N LYS A 69 63.71 -66.49 -34.31
CA LYS A 69 63.85 -66.81 -32.87
C LYS A 69 62.52 -66.62 -32.14
N PRO A 70 62.14 -67.51 -31.20
CA PRO A 70 60.89 -67.37 -30.46
C PRO A 70 60.91 -66.10 -29.61
N ILE A 71 59.93 -65.24 -29.81
CA ILE A 71 59.72 -64.03 -29.00
C ILE A 71 58.97 -64.48 -27.75
N LEU A 72 59.44 -64.06 -26.57
CA LEU A 72 58.86 -64.42 -25.28
C LEU A 72 57.46 -63.80 -25.13
N GLU A 73 56.42 -64.56 -25.47
CA GLU A 73 55.03 -64.22 -25.22
C GLU A 73 54.61 -64.56 -23.78
N ALA A 74 53.53 -63.91 -23.31
CA ALA A 74 53.08 -63.83 -21.92
C ALA A 74 53.12 -65.14 -21.11
N ALA A 75 52.90 -66.30 -21.74
CA ALA A 75 52.94 -67.61 -21.06
C ALA A 75 54.34 -68.03 -20.59
N ALA A 76 55.40 -67.67 -21.34
CA ALA A 76 56.79 -68.02 -20.98
C ALA A 76 57.41 -67.04 -19.96
N LEU A 77 56.89 -65.82 -19.87
CA LEU A 77 57.28 -64.83 -18.84
C LEU A 77 56.68 -65.17 -17.46
N ASP A 78 55.46 -65.71 -17.45
CA ASP A 78 54.79 -66.19 -16.24
C ASP A 78 55.50 -67.40 -15.60
N GLU A 79 56.18 -68.24 -16.38
CA GLU A 79 56.98 -69.35 -15.85
C GLU A 79 58.29 -68.88 -15.17
N VAL A 80 58.91 -67.81 -15.70
CA VAL A 80 60.10 -67.18 -15.09
C VAL A 80 59.75 -66.44 -13.79
N LEU A 81 58.58 -65.77 -13.75
CA LEU A 81 58.10 -65.10 -12.53
C LEU A 81 57.67 -66.09 -11.43
N LYS A 82 57.24 -67.30 -11.80
CA LYS A 82 56.97 -68.39 -10.83
C LYS A 82 58.26 -68.96 -10.23
N THR A 83 59.38 -68.93 -10.94
CA THR A 83 60.67 -69.43 -10.44
C THR A 83 61.38 -68.44 -9.49
N CYS A 84 61.09 -67.14 -9.57
CA CYS A 84 61.67 -66.13 -8.66
C CYS A 84 60.92 -65.94 -7.33
N LYS A 85 59.70 -66.47 -7.17
CA LYS A 85 58.87 -66.29 -5.94
C LYS A 85 59.15 -67.30 -4.82
N THR A 86 60.00 -68.30 -5.02
CA THR A 86 60.21 -69.40 -4.05
C THR A 86 61.38 -69.18 -3.09
N SER A 87 62.08 -68.05 -3.14
CA SER A 87 63.30 -67.83 -2.32
C SER A 87 63.11 -66.95 -1.07
N TYR A 88 61.95 -66.33 -0.88
CA TYR A 88 61.67 -65.49 0.29
C TYR A 88 60.29 -65.81 0.84
N LEU A 89 60.23 -66.73 1.82
CA LEU A 89 59.24 -66.79 2.90
C LEU A 89 59.52 -68.08 3.71
N LYS A 90 60.59 -68.06 4.52
CA LYS A 90 60.63 -68.88 5.74
C LYS A 90 59.78 -68.16 6.78
N THR A 91 58.50 -68.50 6.86
CA THR A 91 57.68 -68.14 8.02
C THR A 91 58.13 -68.99 9.20
N HIS A 92 58.67 -68.31 10.21
CA HIS A 92 58.70 -68.82 11.58
C HIS A 92 57.29 -69.30 11.96
N SER A 93 57.20 -70.42 12.68
CA SER A 93 55.95 -70.87 13.29
C SER A 93 55.41 -69.78 14.19
N MET A 94 54.37 -69.07 13.75
CA MET A 94 53.61 -68.17 14.59
C MET A 94 52.83 -69.05 15.56
N ASP A 95 52.98 -68.79 16.85
CA ASP A 95 52.37 -69.54 17.94
C ASP A 95 50.83 -69.58 17.73
N ASP A 96 50.19 -70.75 17.77
CA ASP A 96 48.75 -70.92 17.47
C ASP A 96 47.85 -69.98 18.29
N LYS A 97 48.34 -69.53 19.45
CA LYS A 97 47.69 -68.54 20.32
C LYS A 97 47.59 -67.13 19.71
N GLU A 98 48.51 -66.72 18.85
CA GLU A 98 48.45 -65.41 18.17
C GLU A 98 47.47 -65.45 16.99
N LEU A 99 47.38 -66.60 16.33
CA LEU A 99 46.45 -66.82 15.22
C LEU A 99 44.99 -66.89 15.71
N GLU A 100 44.76 -67.54 16.85
CA GLU A 100 43.46 -67.58 17.52
C GLU A 100 43.02 -66.18 18.00
N LYS A 101 43.95 -65.38 18.57
CA LYS A 101 43.69 -63.97 18.95
C LYS A 101 43.33 -63.09 17.74
N LEU A 102 44.04 -63.24 16.62
CA LEU A 102 43.75 -62.51 15.39
C LEU A 102 42.40 -62.93 14.79
N GLU A 103 42.03 -64.21 14.87
CA GLU A 103 40.73 -64.69 14.39
C GLU A 103 39.57 -64.19 15.27
N GLU A 104 39.77 -64.14 16.59
CA GLU A 104 38.85 -63.49 17.52
C GLU A 104 38.72 -61.98 17.24
N GLU A 105 39.83 -61.30 16.98
CA GLU A 105 39.86 -59.88 16.63
C GLU A 105 39.11 -59.62 15.31
N VAL A 106 39.30 -60.46 14.28
CA VAL A 106 38.55 -60.38 13.02
C VAL A 106 37.05 -60.59 13.27
N LYS A 107 36.65 -61.57 14.09
CA LYS A 107 35.24 -61.78 14.47
C LYS A 107 34.66 -60.57 15.21
N ILE A 108 35.44 -59.92 16.09
CA ILE A 108 35.04 -58.69 16.78
C ILE A 108 34.89 -57.54 15.78
N LEU A 109 35.87 -57.34 14.88
CA LEU A 109 35.84 -56.30 13.85
C LEU A 109 34.69 -56.48 12.87
N GLN A 110 34.35 -57.71 12.49
CA GLN A 110 33.18 -58.01 11.65
C GLN A 110 31.87 -57.66 12.34
N LYS A 111 31.73 -57.98 13.64
CA LYS A 111 30.60 -57.53 14.45
C LYS A 111 30.53 -56.00 14.51
N LEU A 112 31.67 -55.34 14.69
CA LEU A 112 31.77 -53.88 14.74
C LEU A 112 31.38 -53.23 13.40
N LYS A 113 31.83 -53.80 12.28
CA LYS A 113 31.45 -53.39 10.91
C LYS A 113 29.95 -53.52 10.69
N ASN A 114 29.35 -54.66 11.04
CA ASN A 114 27.91 -54.89 10.88
C ASN A 114 27.10 -53.90 11.73
N LEU A 115 27.57 -53.61 12.94
CA LEU A 115 26.94 -52.64 13.83
C LEU A 115 27.04 -51.20 13.29
N LYS A 116 28.17 -50.85 12.65
CA LYS A 116 28.33 -49.56 11.94
C LYS A 116 27.41 -49.46 10.72
N ILE A 117 27.25 -50.53 9.95
CA ILE A 117 26.32 -50.59 8.80
C ILE A 117 24.87 -50.43 9.28
N GLN A 118 24.45 -51.13 10.34
CA GLN A 118 23.11 -50.97 10.91
C GLN A 118 22.86 -49.54 11.39
N ARG A 119 23.83 -48.91 12.07
CA ARG A 119 23.73 -47.50 12.48
C ARG A 119 23.60 -46.57 11.28
N ARG A 120 24.42 -46.77 10.24
CA ARG A 120 24.33 -45.99 8.99
C ARG A 120 22.96 -46.14 8.34
N ASN A 121 22.45 -47.36 8.18
CA ASN A 121 21.15 -47.62 7.57
C ASN A 121 20.02 -46.96 8.38
N LYS A 122 20.08 -47.03 9.72
CA LYS A 122 19.12 -46.36 10.60
C LYS A 122 19.17 -44.83 10.44
N CYS A 123 20.37 -44.24 10.39
CA CYS A 123 20.56 -42.81 10.15
C CYS A 123 20.04 -42.39 8.76
N GLN A 124 20.28 -43.19 7.73
CA GLN A 124 19.82 -42.92 6.37
C GLN A 124 18.28 -42.98 6.29
N LEU A 125 17.64 -43.97 6.92
CA LEU A 125 16.18 -44.06 7.01
C LEU A 125 15.59 -42.85 7.74
N MET A 126 16.20 -42.44 8.85
CA MET A 126 15.79 -41.26 9.60
C MET A 126 15.93 -39.98 8.76
N SER A 127 17.04 -39.84 8.03
CA SER A 127 17.29 -38.71 7.12
C SER A 127 16.23 -38.64 6.02
N SER A 128 15.89 -39.78 5.39
CA SER A 128 14.81 -39.85 4.39
C SER A 128 13.46 -39.45 4.98
N VAL A 129 13.10 -39.94 6.16
CA VAL A 129 11.84 -39.58 6.85
C VAL A 129 11.79 -38.09 7.18
N ILE A 130 12.90 -37.51 7.66
CA ILE A 130 12.99 -36.07 7.97
C ILE A 130 12.87 -35.25 6.68
N SER A 131 13.55 -35.64 5.60
CA SER A 131 13.49 -34.94 4.31
C SER A 131 12.05 -34.91 3.76
N HIS A 132 11.34 -36.05 3.82
CA HIS A 132 9.96 -36.13 3.36
C HIS A 132 9.01 -35.31 4.24
N LYS A 133 9.21 -35.28 5.56
CA LYS A 133 8.44 -34.41 6.47
C LYS A 133 8.70 -32.93 6.16
N SER A 134 9.96 -32.53 5.94
CA SER A 134 10.32 -31.16 5.57
C SER A 134 9.67 -30.74 4.25
N LEU A 135 9.69 -31.62 3.24
CA LEU A 135 9.03 -31.36 1.96
C LEU A 135 7.52 -31.16 2.13
N ARG A 136 6.85 -32.01 2.93
CA ARG A 136 5.42 -31.88 3.22
C ARG A 136 5.08 -30.56 3.91
N VAL A 137 5.87 -30.16 4.91
CA VAL A 137 5.68 -28.87 5.61
C VAL A 137 5.88 -27.71 4.64
N ARG A 138 6.86 -27.79 3.73
CA ARG A 138 7.08 -26.78 2.68
C ARG A 138 5.88 -26.65 1.75
N VAL A 139 5.36 -27.76 1.25
CA VAL A 139 4.17 -27.77 0.37
C VAL A 139 2.96 -27.17 1.09
N GLN A 140 2.74 -27.54 2.36
CA GLN A 140 1.65 -26.95 3.17
C GLN A 140 1.85 -25.44 3.40
N GLY A 141 3.08 -24.99 3.62
CA GLY A 141 3.41 -23.56 3.72
C GLY A 141 3.18 -22.81 2.41
N GLU A 142 3.56 -23.39 1.28
CA GLU A 142 3.30 -22.82 -0.06
C GLU A 142 1.80 -22.75 -0.36
N GLU A 143 1.02 -23.75 0.03
CA GLU A 143 -0.44 -23.72 -0.13
C GLU A 143 -1.10 -22.65 0.75
N ALA A 144 -0.66 -22.53 2.01
CA ALA A 144 -1.15 -21.49 2.92
C ALA A 144 -0.80 -20.08 2.43
N THR A 145 0.42 -19.87 1.94
CA THR A 145 0.83 -18.57 1.38
C THR A 145 0.08 -18.23 0.09
N LYS A 146 -0.23 -19.21 -0.76
CA LYS A 146 -1.12 -19.02 -1.93
C LYS A 146 -2.53 -18.60 -1.50
N LYS A 147 -3.12 -19.26 -0.51
CA LYS A 147 -4.44 -18.89 0.05
C LYS A 147 -4.44 -17.48 0.63
N LEU A 148 -3.40 -17.12 1.39
CA LEU A 148 -3.24 -15.77 1.95
C LEU A 148 -3.10 -14.69 0.86
N LYS A 149 -2.27 -14.94 -0.16
CA LYS A 149 -2.14 -14.01 -1.30
C LYS A 149 -3.46 -13.83 -2.04
N HIS A 150 -4.23 -14.91 -2.21
CA HIS A 150 -5.55 -14.84 -2.83
C HIS A 150 -6.54 -14.01 -1.99
N SER A 151 -6.64 -14.28 -0.68
CA SER A 151 -7.53 -13.50 0.20
C SER A 151 -7.13 -12.03 0.28
N GLN A 152 -5.83 -11.74 0.31
CA GLN A 152 -5.33 -10.36 0.28
C GLN A 152 -5.63 -9.67 -1.05
N GLY A 153 -5.53 -10.38 -2.19
CA GLY A 153 -5.94 -9.87 -3.49
C GLY A 153 -7.43 -9.50 -3.54
N VAL A 154 -8.29 -10.35 -2.98
CA VAL A 154 -9.74 -10.09 -2.89
C VAL A 154 -10.01 -8.87 -2.00
N LEU A 155 -9.40 -8.78 -0.82
CA LEU A 155 -9.56 -7.63 0.09
C LEU A 155 -9.10 -6.32 -0.55
N ASN A 156 -7.96 -6.34 -1.25
CA ASN A 156 -7.46 -5.16 -1.96
C ASN A 156 -8.43 -4.74 -3.07
N ALA A 157 -8.96 -5.69 -3.85
CA ALA A 157 -9.95 -5.40 -4.90
C ALA A 157 -11.20 -4.74 -4.31
N VAL A 158 -11.76 -5.29 -3.23
CA VAL A 158 -12.92 -4.72 -2.53
C VAL A 158 -12.60 -3.32 -1.98
N THR A 159 -11.42 -3.13 -1.38
CA THR A 159 -10.99 -1.82 -0.86
C THR A 159 -10.89 -0.78 -1.97
N THR A 160 -10.34 -1.15 -3.13
CA THR A 160 -10.29 -0.25 -4.29
C THR A 160 -11.67 0.07 -4.84
N GLN A 161 -12.59 -0.90 -4.86
CA GLN A 161 -13.97 -0.67 -5.29
C GLN A 161 -14.69 0.32 -4.36
N ILE A 162 -14.64 0.09 -3.04
CA ILE A 162 -15.26 0.99 -2.04
C ILE A 162 -14.66 2.40 -2.14
N SER A 163 -13.34 2.50 -2.30
CA SER A 163 -12.67 3.80 -2.45
C SER A 163 -13.14 4.55 -3.69
N ASN A 164 -13.31 3.85 -4.81
CA ASN A 164 -13.83 4.44 -6.05
C ASN A 164 -15.29 4.88 -5.91
N GLU A 165 -16.13 4.08 -5.24
CA GLU A 165 -17.53 4.42 -4.97
C GLU A 165 -17.65 5.64 -4.04
N LEU A 166 -16.82 5.71 -2.99
CA LEU A 166 -16.73 6.87 -2.09
C LEU A 166 -16.26 8.13 -2.83
N GLN A 167 -15.29 8.01 -3.73
CA GLN A 167 -14.84 9.14 -4.56
C GLN A 167 -15.95 9.61 -5.50
N ALA A 168 -16.65 8.69 -6.16
CA ALA A 168 -17.78 9.02 -7.03
C ALA A 168 -18.91 9.71 -6.25
N LEU A 169 -19.18 9.27 -5.02
CA LEU A 169 -20.13 9.92 -4.12
C LEU A 169 -19.67 11.33 -3.75
N ALA A 170 -18.41 11.51 -3.36
CA ALA A 170 -17.83 12.82 -3.04
C ALA A 170 -17.90 13.79 -4.23
N ASP A 171 -17.59 13.31 -5.44
CA ASP A 171 -17.72 14.10 -6.67
C ASP A 171 -19.19 14.45 -6.97
N GLY A 172 -20.13 13.53 -6.70
CA GLY A 172 -21.56 13.76 -6.81
C GLY A 172 -22.05 14.85 -5.86
N VAL A 173 -21.62 14.80 -4.60
CA VAL A 173 -21.92 15.83 -3.59
C VAL A 173 -21.29 17.17 -3.96
N ALA A 174 -20.06 17.17 -4.49
CA ALA A 174 -19.41 18.40 -4.97
C ALA A 174 -20.19 19.03 -6.13
N LYS A 175 -20.66 18.24 -7.09
CA LYS A 175 -21.55 18.70 -8.17
C LYS A 175 -22.86 19.24 -7.63
N LEU A 176 -23.47 18.56 -6.66
CA LEU A 176 -24.69 19.04 -6.00
C LEU A 176 -24.46 20.41 -5.37
N MET A 177 -23.36 20.57 -4.62
CA MET A 177 -22.99 21.81 -3.94
C MET A 177 -22.80 22.98 -4.91
N MET A 178 -22.33 22.72 -6.14
CA MET A 178 -22.21 23.76 -7.17
C MET A 178 -23.55 24.42 -7.53
N PHE A 179 -24.67 23.68 -7.48
CA PHE A 179 -26.00 24.26 -7.73
C PHE A 179 -26.48 25.17 -6.60
N TYR A 180 -25.99 25.00 -5.37
CA TYR A 180 -26.41 25.79 -4.20
C TYR A 180 -25.49 26.98 -3.91
N LYS A 181 -24.33 27.07 -4.55
CA LYS A 181 -23.43 28.21 -4.37
C LYS A 181 -24.06 29.47 -4.99
N PRO A 182 -24.21 30.56 -4.22
CA PRO A 182 -24.60 31.85 -4.78
C PRO A 182 -23.60 32.22 -5.88
N SER A 183 -24.06 32.40 -7.12
CA SER A 183 -23.22 33.05 -8.11
C SER A 183 -23.14 34.51 -7.74
N ASP A 184 -21.98 34.94 -7.25
CA ASP A 184 -21.68 36.36 -7.14
C ASP A 184 -21.99 37.03 -8.48
N LEU A 185 -22.72 38.15 -8.40
CA LEU A 185 -23.20 38.90 -9.55
C LEU A 185 -22.03 39.24 -10.49
N GLY A 186 -21.86 38.48 -11.57
CA GLY A 186 -21.15 38.97 -12.75
C GLY A 186 -20.23 37.98 -13.47
N GLN A 187 -19.69 36.95 -12.80
CA GLN A 187 -18.73 36.04 -13.45
C GLN A 187 -18.86 34.62 -12.90
N GLY A 188 -19.49 33.73 -13.66
CA GLY A 188 -19.48 32.31 -13.32
C GLY A 188 -20.46 31.49 -14.11
N THR A 189 -19.92 30.53 -14.85
CA THR A 189 -20.52 29.51 -15.71
C THR A 189 -21.48 28.53 -14.99
N ASN A 190 -22.02 28.91 -13.83
CA ASN A 190 -22.91 28.05 -13.05
C ASN A 190 -24.34 28.20 -13.58
N PRO A 191 -25.00 27.10 -13.99
CA PRO A 191 -26.39 27.15 -14.40
C PRO A 191 -27.23 27.59 -13.20
N ARG A 192 -27.99 28.68 -13.33
CA ARG A 192 -29.01 29.06 -12.36
C ARG A 192 -30.16 28.08 -12.47
N VAL A 193 -30.28 27.16 -11.53
CA VAL A 193 -31.27 26.08 -11.55
C VAL A 193 -32.51 26.42 -10.72
N PHE A 194 -32.32 27.20 -9.64
CA PHE A 194 -33.39 27.51 -8.69
C PHE A 194 -33.99 28.89 -8.93
N LEU A 195 -35.30 29.01 -8.74
CA LEU A 195 -36.04 30.26 -8.86
C LEU A 195 -35.52 31.30 -7.86
N SER A 196 -35.13 30.87 -6.66
CA SER A 196 -34.51 31.70 -5.61
C SER A 196 -33.20 32.39 -6.03
N GLN A 197 -32.55 31.92 -7.09
CA GLN A 197 -31.31 32.50 -7.62
C GLN A 197 -31.56 33.61 -8.65
N PHE A 198 -32.82 33.82 -9.06
CA PHE A 198 -33.18 34.87 -10.00
C PHE A 198 -33.59 36.14 -9.26
N SER A 199 -33.10 37.28 -9.74
CA SER A 199 -33.53 38.58 -9.25
C SER A 199 -34.95 38.88 -9.72
N LEU A 200 -35.89 39.00 -8.78
CA LEU A 200 -37.28 39.37 -9.05
C LEU A 200 -37.48 40.87 -9.30
N GLU A 201 -36.45 41.69 -9.14
CA GLU A 201 -36.53 43.15 -9.20
C GLU A 201 -37.21 43.67 -10.48
N LYS A 202 -36.84 43.13 -11.65
CA LYS A 202 -37.46 43.49 -12.93
C LYS A 202 -38.95 43.14 -12.96
N TYR A 203 -39.32 41.96 -12.47
CA TYR A 203 -40.71 41.51 -12.41
C TYR A 203 -41.54 42.40 -11.47
N LEU A 204 -41.03 42.67 -10.26
CA LEU A 204 -41.69 43.53 -9.28
C LEU A 204 -41.86 44.95 -9.80
N SER A 205 -40.84 45.51 -10.47
CA SER A 205 -40.94 46.84 -11.09
C SER A 205 -42.02 46.90 -12.18
N GLN A 206 -42.20 45.83 -12.95
CA GLN A 206 -43.23 45.74 -13.97
C GLN A 206 -44.64 45.62 -13.36
N GLU A 207 -44.79 44.84 -12.28
CA GLU A 207 -46.05 44.72 -11.56
C GLU A 207 -46.45 46.03 -10.86
N GLU A 208 -45.48 46.75 -10.30
CA GLU A 208 -45.69 48.08 -9.71
C GLU A 208 -46.18 49.09 -10.78
N GLN A 209 -45.52 49.13 -11.93
CA GLN A 209 -45.94 49.96 -13.06
C GLN A 209 -47.35 49.59 -13.56
N SER A 210 -47.66 48.29 -13.64
CA SER A 210 -48.97 47.80 -14.06
C SER A 210 -50.07 48.20 -13.07
N THR A 211 -49.78 48.11 -11.77
CA THR A 211 -50.67 48.53 -10.69
C THR A 211 -50.89 50.05 -10.69
N ALA A 212 -49.84 50.83 -10.93
CA ALA A 212 -49.93 52.28 -11.08
C ALA A 212 -50.78 52.67 -12.30
N ALA A 213 -50.57 52.02 -13.45
CA ALA A 213 -51.36 52.22 -14.66
C ALA A 213 -52.83 51.85 -14.45
N LEU A 214 -53.11 50.73 -13.77
CA LEU A 214 -54.47 50.31 -13.43
C LEU A 214 -55.14 51.29 -12.46
N THR A 215 -54.41 51.81 -11.48
CA THR A 215 -54.91 52.82 -10.54
C THR A 215 -55.25 54.13 -11.26
N LEU A 216 -54.40 54.58 -12.19
CA LEU A 216 -54.67 55.75 -13.02
C LEU A 216 -55.87 55.53 -13.95
N TYR A 217 -55.97 54.35 -14.57
CA TYR A 217 -57.12 53.99 -15.40
C TYR A 217 -58.42 53.99 -14.60
N THR A 218 -58.42 53.38 -13.41
CA THR A 218 -59.57 53.37 -12.49
C THR A 218 -59.93 54.78 -12.05
N LYS A 219 -58.94 55.64 -11.72
CA LYS A 219 -59.16 57.06 -11.41
C LYS A 219 -59.81 57.82 -12.57
N LYS A 220 -59.35 57.60 -13.80
CA LYS A 220 -59.91 58.28 -14.98
C LYS A 220 -61.33 57.80 -15.32
N GLN A 221 -61.56 56.50 -15.34
CA GLN A 221 -62.82 55.92 -15.79
C GLN A 221 -63.92 55.99 -14.73
N PHE A 222 -63.54 55.79 -13.47
CA PHE A 222 -64.47 55.88 -12.36
C PHE A 222 -64.40 57.28 -11.78
N PHE A 223 -63.33 57.77 -11.16
CA PHE A 223 -63.42 59.03 -10.39
C PHE A 223 -63.62 60.32 -11.21
N GLU A 224 -62.95 60.51 -12.35
CA GLU A 224 -63.16 61.70 -13.21
C GLU A 224 -64.43 61.57 -14.07
N GLY A 225 -64.66 60.41 -14.70
CA GLY A 225 -65.88 60.14 -15.46
C GLY A 225 -67.14 60.08 -14.60
N ILE A 226 -67.03 59.69 -13.33
CA ILE A 226 -68.13 59.69 -12.36
C ILE A 226 -68.35 61.10 -11.81
N HIS A 227 -67.37 62.00 -11.70
CA HIS A 227 -67.69 63.37 -11.24
C HIS A 227 -68.61 64.12 -12.21
N GLU A 228 -68.39 63.95 -13.52
CA GLU A 228 -69.27 64.50 -14.56
C GLU A 228 -70.65 63.80 -14.62
N VAL A 229 -70.73 62.54 -14.18
CA VAL A 229 -71.97 61.74 -14.24
C VAL A 229 -72.73 61.74 -12.90
N VAL A 230 -72.07 61.84 -11.75
CA VAL A 230 -72.65 61.86 -10.40
C VAL A 230 -73.05 63.26 -9.97
N GLU A 231 -72.43 64.32 -10.49
CA GLU A 231 -73.07 65.65 -10.43
C GLU A 231 -74.42 65.66 -11.18
N SER A 232 -74.64 64.73 -12.13
CA SER A 232 -75.95 64.48 -12.77
C SER A 232 -76.76 63.32 -12.15
N SER A 233 -76.24 62.60 -11.17
CA SER A 233 -76.94 61.47 -10.54
C SER A 233 -76.39 61.16 -9.13
N ASN A 234 -77.03 61.75 -8.12
CA ASN A 234 -76.79 61.43 -6.71
C ASN A 234 -77.16 59.97 -6.37
N GLU A 235 -76.51 59.42 -5.34
CA GLU A 235 -76.60 58.03 -4.85
C GLU A 235 -78.04 57.51 -4.59
N GLU A 236 -79.03 58.39 -4.46
CA GLU A 236 -80.44 58.04 -4.29
C GLU A 236 -81.11 57.50 -5.58
N ASN A 237 -80.53 57.76 -6.76
CA ASN A 237 -81.04 57.29 -8.05
C ASN A 237 -80.66 55.83 -8.39
N PHE A 238 -79.84 55.19 -7.56
CA PHE A 238 -79.50 53.76 -7.71
C PHE A 238 -80.44 52.83 -6.92
N GLN A 239 -81.48 53.36 -6.28
CA GLN A 239 -82.54 52.54 -5.70
C GLN A 239 -83.64 52.28 -6.72
N ILE A 240 -84.06 51.01 -6.82
CA ILE A 240 -85.22 50.58 -7.60
C ILE A 240 -86.40 51.47 -7.21
N LEU A 241 -86.85 52.29 -8.17
CA LEU A 241 -87.83 53.35 -7.99
C LEU A 241 -89.11 52.84 -7.28
N ASP A 242 -89.32 53.28 -6.04
CA ASP A 242 -90.61 53.14 -5.35
C ASP A 242 -91.58 54.19 -5.90
N ILE A 243 -92.73 53.74 -6.41
CA ILE A 243 -93.63 54.49 -7.31
C ILE A 243 -94.36 55.66 -6.60
N GLN A 244 -94.12 55.88 -5.31
CA GLN A 244 -94.90 56.82 -4.48
C GLN A 244 -94.16 58.07 -3.99
N THR A 245 -92.92 58.33 -4.41
CA THR A 245 -92.23 59.60 -4.05
C THR A 245 -91.83 60.42 -5.28
N PRO A 246 -92.27 61.69 -5.38
CA PRO A 246 -91.82 62.58 -6.46
C PRO A 246 -90.36 62.97 -6.20
N SER A 247 -89.46 62.48 -7.03
CA SER A 247 -88.03 62.80 -7.02
C SER A 247 -87.79 64.29 -7.27
N LEU A 248 -87.05 64.93 -6.38
CA LEU A 248 -86.89 66.39 -6.27
C LEU A 248 -85.66 66.95 -7.02
N CYS A 249 -85.13 66.23 -8.03
CA CYS A 249 -83.83 66.59 -8.61
C CYS A 249 -83.70 66.28 -10.11
N ASP A 250 -84.53 66.96 -10.89
CA ASP A 250 -84.12 67.57 -12.15
C ASP A 250 -84.43 69.06 -11.99
N ASN A 251 -83.74 69.98 -12.67
CA ASN A 251 -84.14 71.39 -12.72
C ASN A 251 -85.67 71.41 -12.92
N GLN A 252 -86.41 71.89 -11.93
CA GLN A 252 -87.85 71.68 -11.89
C GLN A 252 -88.51 72.24 -13.16
N GLU A 253 -87.88 73.26 -13.74
CA GLU A 253 -88.16 73.81 -15.07
C GLU A 253 -88.06 72.78 -16.20
N VAL A 254 -86.99 71.98 -16.31
CA VAL A 254 -86.80 70.99 -17.38
C VAL A 254 -87.78 69.82 -17.25
N LEU A 255 -88.08 69.39 -16.02
CA LEU A 255 -89.03 68.30 -15.79
C LEU A 255 -90.46 68.75 -16.11
N GLU A 256 -90.82 69.98 -15.72
CA GLU A 256 -92.09 70.58 -16.10
C GLU A 256 -92.17 70.86 -17.61
N GLU A 257 -91.09 71.29 -18.26
CA GLU A 257 -91.03 71.42 -19.73
C GLU A 257 -91.29 70.08 -20.42
N ARG A 258 -90.67 68.99 -19.96
CA ARG A 258 -90.91 67.64 -20.51
C ARG A 258 -92.34 67.17 -20.27
N ARG A 259 -92.91 67.45 -19.10
CA ARG A 259 -94.33 67.13 -18.79
C ARG A 259 -95.28 67.90 -19.68
N LEU A 260 -95.04 69.19 -19.87
CA LEU A 260 -95.82 70.05 -20.76
C LEU A 260 -95.70 69.59 -22.22
N GLU A 261 -94.51 69.22 -22.65
CA GLU A 261 -94.28 68.71 -24.00
C GLU A 261 -94.98 67.36 -24.23
N MET A 262 -94.97 66.46 -23.25
CA MET A 262 -95.74 65.21 -23.31
C MET A 262 -97.24 65.47 -23.35
N ALA A 263 -97.75 66.39 -22.54
CA ALA A 263 -99.16 66.80 -22.60
C ALA A 263 -99.51 67.41 -23.96
N ARG A 264 -98.61 68.20 -24.55
CA ARG A 264 -98.75 68.77 -25.90
C ARG A 264 -98.82 67.69 -26.97
N LEU A 265 -97.95 66.68 -26.91
CA LEU A 265 -97.95 65.54 -27.84
C LEU A 265 -99.21 64.69 -27.69
N GLN A 266 -99.65 64.41 -26.46
CA GLN A 266 -100.90 63.69 -26.20
C GLN A 266 -102.10 64.46 -26.78
N LEU A 267 -102.16 65.77 -26.55
CA LEU A 267 -103.25 66.60 -27.08
C LEU A 267 -103.24 66.63 -28.61
N ALA A 268 -102.08 66.83 -29.22
CA ALA A 268 -101.92 66.81 -30.67
C ALA A 268 -102.36 65.46 -31.26
N TYR A 269 -101.98 64.34 -30.62
CA TYR A 269 -102.42 63.00 -31.01
C TYR A 269 -103.93 62.83 -30.89
N ILE A 270 -104.54 63.27 -29.77
CA ILE A 270 -106.00 63.20 -29.57
C ILE A 270 -106.73 63.96 -30.68
N CYS A 271 -106.30 65.19 -30.98
CA CYS A 271 -106.90 66.00 -32.03
C CYS A 271 -106.74 65.35 -33.41
N ALA A 272 -105.53 64.89 -33.76
CA ALA A 272 -105.25 64.24 -35.03
C ALA A 272 -106.06 62.94 -35.20
N GLN A 273 -106.13 62.10 -34.17
CA GLN A 273 -106.91 60.85 -34.21
C GLN A 273 -108.41 61.11 -34.31
N HIS A 274 -108.92 62.09 -33.57
CA HIS A 274 -110.34 62.47 -33.67
C HIS A 274 -110.71 62.91 -35.08
N GLN A 275 -109.88 63.78 -35.69
CA GLN A 275 -110.07 64.22 -37.07
C GLN A 275 -109.94 63.07 -38.07
N LEU A 276 -108.94 62.20 -37.91
CA LEU A 276 -108.72 61.04 -38.78
C LEU A 276 -109.93 60.09 -38.75
N ILE A 277 -110.44 59.78 -37.56
CA ILE A 277 -111.60 58.90 -37.40
C ILE A 277 -112.85 59.56 -38.00
N HIS A 278 -113.06 60.86 -37.77
CA HIS A 278 -114.17 61.59 -38.36
C HIS A 278 -114.11 61.61 -39.90
N LEU A 279 -112.94 61.89 -40.48
CA LEU A 279 -112.73 61.89 -41.93
C LEU A 279 -112.92 60.49 -42.51
N LYS A 280 -112.43 59.44 -41.83
CA LYS A 280 -112.60 58.05 -42.25
C LYS A 280 -114.06 57.62 -42.20
N ALA A 281 -114.79 57.99 -41.14
CA ALA A 281 -116.22 57.74 -41.02
C ALA A 281 -117.03 58.48 -42.09
N SER A 282 -116.73 59.76 -42.34
CA SER A 282 -117.37 60.55 -43.40
C SER A 282 -117.10 59.99 -44.79
N ASN A 283 -115.86 59.56 -45.07
CA ASN A 283 -115.49 58.93 -46.34
C ASN A 283 -116.22 57.58 -46.52
N LEU A 284 -116.26 56.74 -45.49
CA LEU A 284 -117.02 55.48 -45.54
C LEU A 284 -118.52 55.73 -45.70
N SER A 285 -119.07 56.74 -45.02
CA SER A 285 -120.47 57.15 -45.16
C SER A 285 -120.74 57.61 -46.60
N MET A 286 -119.94 58.51 -47.16
CA MET A 286 -120.08 58.96 -48.55
C MET A 286 -119.97 57.78 -49.53
N LYS A 287 -119.00 56.87 -49.35
CA LYS A 287 -118.88 55.65 -50.14
C LYS A 287 -120.13 54.78 -50.06
N SER A 288 -120.71 54.61 -48.87
CA SER A 288 -121.95 53.86 -48.70
C SER A 288 -123.16 54.58 -49.31
N SER A 289 -123.23 55.91 -49.23
CA SER A 289 -124.27 56.72 -49.87
C SER A 289 -124.19 56.65 -51.40
N VAL A 290 -122.97 56.68 -51.96
CA VAL A 290 -122.74 56.47 -53.39
C VAL A 290 -123.19 55.07 -53.80
N LYS A 291 -122.76 54.01 -53.10
CA LYS A 291 -123.22 52.64 -53.37
C LYS A 291 -124.74 52.49 -53.29
N TRP A 292 -125.35 53.05 -52.24
CA TRP A 292 -126.81 53.04 -52.08
C TRP A 292 -127.50 53.79 -53.22
N ALA A 293 -126.96 54.93 -53.66
CA ALA A 293 -127.52 55.68 -54.79
C ALA A 293 -127.37 54.92 -56.12
N GLU A 294 -126.23 54.26 -56.35
CA GLU A 294 -126.00 53.37 -57.51
C GLU A 294 -127.00 52.20 -57.51
N GLU A 295 -127.20 51.53 -56.38
CA GLU A 295 -128.16 50.42 -56.22
C GLU A 295 -129.62 50.89 -56.38
N ASN A 296 -129.99 52.05 -55.84
CA ASN A 296 -131.36 52.57 -55.95
C ASN A 296 -131.68 53.19 -57.31
N LEU A 297 -130.70 53.76 -58.02
CA LEU A 297 -130.86 54.12 -59.44
C LEU A 297 -131.27 52.87 -60.25
N HIS A 298 -130.65 51.73 -59.98
CA HIS A 298 -131.04 50.45 -60.57
C HIS A 298 -132.47 50.01 -60.21
N ILE A 299 -132.92 50.22 -58.96
CA ILE A 299 -134.28 49.86 -58.52
C ILE A 299 -135.34 50.78 -59.13
N LEU A 300 -135.10 52.10 -59.20
CA LEU A 300 -136.02 53.08 -59.79
C LEU A 300 -136.24 52.85 -61.29
N THR A 301 -135.25 52.30 -61.99
CA THR A 301 -135.40 51.88 -63.39
C THR A 301 -136.20 50.59 -63.59
N SER A 302 -136.50 49.81 -62.53
CA SER A 302 -137.01 48.43 -62.66
C SER A 302 -138.29 48.08 -61.90
N LYS A 303 -138.92 48.96 -61.10
CA LYS A 303 -140.24 48.70 -60.49
C LYS A 303 -141.03 49.96 -60.12
N ALA A 304 -142.34 49.98 -60.45
CA ALA A 304 -143.29 50.99 -59.97
C ALA A 304 -143.65 50.73 -58.50
N VAL A 305 -143.43 51.71 -57.62
CA VAL A 305 -143.65 51.60 -56.18
C VAL A 305 -145.13 51.82 -55.85
N GLY A 306 -145.77 50.80 -55.27
CA GLY A 306 -147.14 50.87 -54.77
C GLY A 306 -147.27 51.69 -53.49
N LYS A 307 -148.25 52.60 -53.46
CA LYS A 307 -148.63 53.41 -52.29
C LYS A 307 -149.59 52.59 -51.44
N ASP A 308 -149.14 51.95 -50.37
CA ASP A 308 -149.99 51.60 -49.22
C ASP A 308 -149.13 51.45 -47.95
N ASN A 309 -149.55 52.10 -46.85
CA ASN A 309 -148.88 52.22 -45.54
C ASN A 309 -147.51 52.91 -45.51
N LEU A 310 -147.33 53.96 -46.31
CA LEU A 310 -146.13 54.79 -46.28
C LEU A 310 -145.95 55.55 -44.95
N ASP A 311 -147.01 56.14 -44.40
CA ASP A 311 -146.87 57.06 -43.26
C ASP A 311 -146.46 56.36 -41.95
N ALA A 312 -147.00 55.17 -41.68
CA ALA A 312 -146.60 54.38 -40.51
C ALA A 312 -145.15 53.88 -40.62
N LYS A 313 -144.73 53.50 -41.83
CA LYS A 313 -143.36 53.03 -42.09
C LYS A 313 -142.35 54.18 -42.05
N ILE A 314 -142.72 55.36 -42.58
CA ILE A 314 -141.94 56.60 -42.47
C ILE A 314 -141.77 56.97 -41.00
N SER A 315 -142.84 56.89 -40.19
CA SER A 315 -142.78 57.20 -38.77
C SER A 315 -141.87 56.23 -37.99
N SER A 316 -141.93 54.93 -38.29
CA SER A 316 -141.03 53.91 -37.71
C SER A 316 -139.57 54.18 -38.09
N LEU A 317 -139.28 54.41 -39.38
CA LEU A 317 -137.94 54.68 -39.87
C LEU A 317 -137.38 55.99 -39.29
N ASN A 318 -138.19 57.04 -39.18
CA ASN A 318 -137.77 58.29 -38.54
C ASN A 318 -137.43 58.08 -37.07
N SER A 319 -138.17 57.22 -36.35
CA SER A 319 -137.84 56.87 -34.96
C SER A 319 -136.53 56.08 -34.84
N GLU A 320 -136.23 55.22 -35.81
CA GLU A 320 -134.96 54.48 -35.88
C GLU A 320 -133.78 55.39 -36.26
N ILE A 321 -133.99 56.32 -37.21
CA ILE A 321 -133.00 57.35 -37.58
C ILE A 321 -132.66 58.19 -36.36
N LEU A 322 -133.65 58.66 -35.59
CA LEU A 322 -133.40 59.45 -34.37
C LEU A 322 -132.61 58.65 -33.33
N LYS A 323 -132.91 57.36 -33.13
CA LYS A 323 -132.14 56.49 -32.22
C LYS A 323 -130.70 56.30 -32.70
N LEU A 324 -130.49 56.12 -34.01
CA LEU A 324 -129.16 55.99 -34.59
C LEU A 324 -128.37 57.31 -34.50
N GLU A 325 -129.02 58.45 -34.72
CA GLU A 325 -128.42 59.77 -34.52
C GLU A 325 -128.04 60.01 -33.07
N GLU A 326 -128.88 59.61 -32.11
CA GLU A 326 -128.56 59.66 -30.68
C GLU A 326 -127.36 58.75 -30.33
N GLN A 327 -127.29 57.54 -30.90
CA GLN A 327 -126.14 56.65 -30.71
C GLN A 327 -124.86 57.22 -31.36
N ILE A 328 -124.95 57.79 -32.56
CA ILE A 328 -123.81 58.42 -33.25
C ILE A 328 -123.31 59.62 -32.47
N THR A 329 -124.21 60.46 -31.95
CA THR A 329 -123.85 61.61 -31.13
C THR A 329 -123.25 61.18 -29.79
N HIS A 330 -123.79 60.13 -29.16
CA HIS A 330 -123.20 59.55 -27.95
C HIS A 330 -121.79 59.00 -28.19
N MET A 331 -121.59 58.25 -29.27
CA MET A 331 -120.27 57.73 -29.67
C MET A 331 -119.29 58.87 -29.95
N LYS A 332 -119.74 59.91 -30.69
CA LYS A 332 -118.90 61.06 -31.08
C LYS A 332 -118.49 61.92 -29.89
N THR A 333 -119.39 62.13 -28.92
CA THR A 333 -119.19 63.09 -27.83
C THR A 333 -118.61 62.46 -26.56
N LYS A 334 -118.90 61.18 -26.27
CA LYS A 334 -118.49 60.54 -25.01
C LYS A 334 -117.52 59.38 -25.21
N SER A 335 -117.90 58.37 -25.99
CA SER A 335 -117.09 57.14 -26.11
C SER A 335 -115.78 57.36 -26.86
N LEU A 336 -115.83 58.02 -28.02
CA LEU A 336 -114.65 58.22 -28.86
C LEU A 336 -113.57 59.08 -28.18
N PRO A 337 -113.89 60.24 -27.56
CA PRO A 337 -112.88 61.02 -26.84
C PRO A 337 -112.25 60.28 -25.65
N ALA A 338 -113.01 59.43 -24.95
CA ALA A 338 -112.50 58.65 -23.82
C ALA A 338 -111.46 57.61 -24.28
N VAL A 339 -111.80 56.80 -25.29
CA VAL A 339 -110.90 55.77 -25.83
C VAL A 339 -109.65 56.39 -26.46
N VAL A 340 -109.81 57.51 -27.19
CA VAL A 340 -108.66 58.21 -27.80
C VAL A 340 -107.74 58.80 -26.73
N ARG A 341 -108.29 59.25 -25.59
CA ARG A 341 -107.50 59.74 -24.45
C ARG A 341 -106.73 58.62 -23.76
N GLU A 342 -107.34 57.47 -23.51
CA GLU A 342 -106.65 56.29 -22.97
C GLU A 342 -105.53 55.83 -23.90
N ASN A 343 -105.80 55.79 -25.22
CA ASN A 343 -104.78 55.45 -26.20
C ASN A 343 -103.64 56.50 -26.26
N ALA A 344 -103.93 57.77 -26.04
CA ALA A 344 -102.91 58.82 -25.95
C ALA A 344 -102.01 58.64 -24.72
N GLN A 345 -102.53 58.13 -23.60
CA GLN A 345 -101.70 57.85 -22.41
C GLN A 345 -100.66 56.75 -22.67
N LEU A 346 -100.94 55.82 -23.60
CA LEU A 346 -99.97 54.79 -24.01
C LEU A 346 -98.73 55.37 -24.70
N LEU A 347 -98.77 56.63 -25.16
CA LEU A 347 -97.60 57.33 -25.71
C LEU A 347 -96.51 57.59 -24.67
N ASN A 348 -96.80 57.43 -23.37
CA ASN A 348 -95.79 57.52 -22.31
C ASN A 348 -94.89 56.27 -22.29
N MET A 349 -95.38 55.12 -22.75
CA MET A 349 -94.66 53.85 -22.64
C MET A 349 -93.32 53.83 -23.41
N PRO A 350 -93.24 54.31 -24.68
CA PRO A 350 -91.96 54.37 -25.38
C PRO A 350 -90.94 55.32 -24.74
N VAL A 351 -91.40 56.41 -24.11
CA VAL A 351 -90.53 57.38 -23.43
C VAL A 351 -89.91 56.74 -22.19
N VAL A 352 -90.75 56.17 -21.33
CA VAL A 352 -90.30 55.43 -20.13
C VAL A 352 -89.38 54.28 -20.50
N LYS A 353 -89.70 53.54 -21.57
CA LYS A 353 -88.82 52.49 -22.10
C LYS A 353 -87.47 53.06 -22.53
N GLY A 354 -87.45 54.18 -23.25
CA GLY A 354 -86.20 54.84 -23.66
C GLY A 354 -85.33 55.26 -22.48
N ASP A 355 -85.93 55.76 -21.39
CA ASP A 355 -85.22 56.10 -20.16
C ASP A 355 -84.60 54.87 -19.50
N PHE A 356 -85.33 53.75 -19.42
CA PHE A 356 -84.80 52.49 -18.92
C PHE A 356 -83.71 51.91 -19.82
N ASP A 357 -83.89 51.93 -21.15
CA ASP A 357 -82.89 51.47 -22.10
C ASP A 357 -81.59 52.30 -21.95
N LEU A 358 -81.69 53.61 -21.70
CA LEU A 358 -80.55 54.47 -21.40
C LEU A 358 -79.87 54.11 -20.06
N GLN A 359 -80.64 53.83 -19.02
CA GLN A 359 -80.09 53.38 -17.73
C GLN A 359 -79.37 52.04 -17.85
N ILE A 360 -79.95 51.08 -18.57
CA ILE A 360 -79.35 49.76 -18.84
C ILE A 360 -78.04 49.94 -19.60
N ALA A 361 -78.03 50.73 -20.68
CA ALA A 361 -76.82 50.96 -21.47
C ALA A 361 -75.69 51.60 -20.64
N LYS A 362 -76.02 52.48 -19.68
CA LYS A 362 -75.05 53.03 -18.73
C LYS A 362 -74.51 51.96 -17.77
N GLN A 363 -75.37 51.11 -17.22
CA GLN A 363 -74.95 50.01 -16.34
C GLN A 363 -74.07 48.99 -17.08
N ASP A 364 -74.43 48.63 -18.31
CA ASP A 364 -73.65 47.73 -19.16
C ASP A 364 -72.25 48.30 -19.43
N TYR A 365 -72.16 49.61 -19.69
CA TYR A 365 -70.88 50.30 -19.85
C TYR A 365 -70.00 50.16 -18.59
N TYR A 366 -70.53 50.46 -17.41
CA TYR A 366 -69.77 50.36 -16.16
C TYR A 366 -69.38 48.91 -15.85
N THR A 367 -70.29 47.96 -16.06
CA THR A 367 -70.05 46.53 -15.85
C THR A 367 -68.90 46.05 -16.73
N ALA A 368 -68.89 46.39 -18.03
CA ALA A 368 -67.81 46.04 -18.95
C ALA A 368 -66.45 46.65 -18.53
N ARG A 369 -66.45 47.88 -18.00
CA ARG A 369 -65.23 48.53 -17.50
C ARG A 369 -64.73 47.91 -16.20
N GLN A 370 -65.64 47.54 -15.29
CA GLN A 370 -65.32 46.84 -14.05
C GLN A 370 -64.76 45.44 -14.34
N GLU A 371 -65.36 44.70 -15.27
CA GLU A 371 -64.86 43.41 -15.73
C GLU A 371 -63.43 43.51 -16.28
N LEU A 372 -63.11 44.58 -17.03
CA LEU A 372 -61.75 44.79 -17.52
C LEU A 372 -60.75 44.94 -16.36
N VAL A 373 -61.09 45.77 -15.36
CA VAL A 373 -60.23 45.98 -14.17
C VAL A 373 -60.10 44.69 -13.37
N LEU A 374 -61.22 43.99 -13.13
CA LEU A 374 -61.24 42.71 -12.44
C LEU A 374 -60.35 41.68 -13.14
N ASN A 375 -60.45 41.56 -14.47
CA ASN A 375 -59.63 40.63 -15.24
C ASN A 375 -58.13 40.94 -15.14
N GLN A 376 -57.74 42.22 -15.08
CA GLN A 376 -56.33 42.58 -14.86
C GLN A 376 -55.88 42.26 -13.44
N LEU A 377 -56.70 42.55 -12.42
CA LEU A 377 -56.39 42.20 -11.04
C LEU A 377 -56.28 40.68 -10.84
N ILE A 378 -57.15 39.90 -11.47
CA ILE A 378 -57.07 38.42 -11.44
C ILE A 378 -55.77 37.95 -12.08
N LYS A 379 -55.35 38.54 -13.20
CA LYS A 379 -54.07 38.19 -13.85
C LYS A 379 -52.88 38.50 -12.95
N GLN A 380 -52.84 39.67 -12.32
CA GLN A 380 -51.78 40.03 -11.37
C GLN A 380 -51.79 39.11 -10.14
N LYS A 381 -52.98 38.82 -9.59
CA LYS A 381 -53.09 37.88 -8.46
C LYS A 381 -52.58 36.49 -8.85
N ALA A 382 -52.99 35.98 -10.02
CA ALA A 382 -52.56 34.68 -10.51
C ALA A 382 -51.04 34.62 -10.78
N SER A 383 -50.44 35.70 -11.29
CA SER A 383 -48.98 35.77 -11.49
C SER A 383 -48.23 35.69 -10.16
N PHE A 384 -48.67 36.42 -9.13
CA PHE A 384 -48.10 36.33 -7.79
C PHE A 384 -48.33 34.97 -7.13
N GLU A 385 -49.52 34.39 -7.23
CA GLU A 385 -49.82 33.05 -6.69
C GLU A 385 -48.98 31.96 -7.36
N LEU A 386 -48.79 32.03 -8.68
CA LEU A 386 -47.92 31.10 -9.40
C LEU A 386 -46.48 31.20 -8.93
N LEU A 387 -45.96 32.42 -8.76
CA LEU A 387 -44.61 32.66 -8.26
C LEU A 387 -44.46 32.12 -6.83
N HIS A 388 -45.42 32.42 -5.96
CA HIS A 388 -45.44 31.92 -4.58
C HIS A 388 -45.46 30.39 -4.52
N LEU A 389 -46.37 29.75 -5.28
CA LEU A 389 -46.46 28.29 -5.35
C LEU A 389 -45.15 27.67 -5.88
N SER A 390 -44.51 28.31 -6.85
CA SER A 390 -43.22 27.85 -7.37
C SER A 390 -42.14 27.86 -6.28
N TYR A 391 -42.11 28.91 -5.45
CA TYR A 391 -41.21 28.96 -4.28
C TYR A 391 -41.55 27.93 -3.21
N GLU A 392 -42.83 27.69 -2.92
CA GLU A 392 -43.24 26.66 -1.96
C GLU A 392 -42.85 25.26 -2.43
N ILE A 393 -43.02 24.96 -3.72
CA ILE A 393 -42.61 23.70 -4.32
C ILE A 393 -41.10 23.54 -4.24
N GLU A 394 -40.34 24.58 -4.63
CA GLU A 394 -38.88 24.59 -4.52
C GLU A 394 -38.42 24.37 -3.07
N LEU A 395 -39.02 25.08 -2.12
CA LEU A 395 -38.71 24.94 -0.70
C LEU A 395 -39.00 23.52 -0.20
N ARG A 396 -40.15 22.94 -0.53
CA ARG A 396 -40.48 21.56 -0.15
C ARG A 396 -39.46 20.58 -0.73
N LYS A 397 -39.02 20.78 -1.98
CA LYS A 397 -37.96 19.95 -2.59
C LYS A 397 -36.63 20.10 -1.87
N HIS A 398 -36.27 21.30 -1.43
CA HIS A 398 -35.07 21.50 -0.62
C HIS A 398 -35.16 20.78 0.72
N TRP A 399 -36.29 20.81 1.41
CA TRP A 399 -36.51 20.03 2.64
C TRP A 399 -36.41 18.52 2.40
N ASP A 400 -36.97 18.02 1.30
CA ASP A 400 -36.87 16.61 0.94
C ASP A 400 -35.40 16.20 0.70
N ILE A 401 -34.64 17.03 -0.04
CA ILE A 401 -33.21 16.80 -0.31
C ILE A 401 -32.41 16.87 0.99
N GLN A 402 -32.67 17.87 1.84
CA GLN A 402 -31.99 18.00 3.13
C GLN A 402 -32.21 16.74 3.98
N ARG A 403 -33.45 16.26 4.09
CA ARG A 403 -33.77 15.04 4.84
C ARG A 403 -33.06 13.82 4.27
N GLN A 404 -33.00 13.69 2.94
CA GLN A 404 -32.26 12.60 2.30
C GLN A 404 -30.76 12.66 2.58
N LEU A 405 -30.16 13.86 2.53
CA LEU A 405 -28.76 14.06 2.86
C LEU A 405 -28.46 13.78 4.34
N GLU A 406 -29.33 14.22 5.25
CA GLU A 406 -29.22 13.93 6.69
C GLU A 406 -29.26 12.42 6.97
N ASN A 407 -30.21 11.70 6.35
CA ASN A 407 -30.28 10.24 6.47
C ASN A 407 -28.99 9.57 5.95
N LEU A 408 -28.49 10.00 4.79
CA LEU A 408 -27.27 9.45 4.20
C LEU A 408 -26.03 9.71 5.07
N VAL A 409 -25.93 10.91 5.67
CA VAL A 409 -24.88 11.23 6.65
C VAL A 409 -25.00 10.34 7.87
N GLN A 410 -26.21 10.10 8.37
CA GLN A 410 -26.44 9.22 9.52
C GLN A 410 -26.04 7.77 9.20
N GLU A 411 -26.46 7.22 8.06
CA GLU A 411 -26.09 5.86 7.63
C GLU A 411 -24.56 5.71 7.43
N LEU A 412 -23.91 6.70 6.79
CA LEU A 412 -22.46 6.72 6.64
C LEU A 412 -21.74 6.84 8.00
N SER A 413 -22.26 7.64 8.93
CA SER A 413 -21.69 7.74 10.28
C SER A 413 -21.80 6.41 11.04
N GLN A 414 -22.94 5.74 10.98
CA GLN A 414 -23.18 4.46 11.63
C GLN A 414 -22.26 3.37 11.05
N SER A 415 -22.22 3.25 9.72
CA SER A 415 -21.32 2.30 9.05
C SER A 415 -19.84 2.59 9.37
N ASN A 416 -19.43 3.85 9.43
CA ASN A 416 -18.07 4.21 9.84
C ASN A 416 -17.79 3.84 11.30
N THR A 417 -18.72 4.08 12.23
CA THR A 417 -18.56 3.65 13.64
C THR A 417 -18.48 2.13 13.77
N MET A 418 -19.27 1.37 13.00
CA MET A 418 -19.22 -0.09 12.97
C MET A 418 -17.88 -0.59 12.43
N LEU A 419 -17.37 0.04 11.36
CA LEU A 419 -16.06 -0.25 10.80
C LEU A 419 -14.93 0.05 11.78
N GLN A 420 -15.00 1.20 12.47
CA GLN A 420 -14.05 1.56 13.52
C GLN A 420 -14.05 0.55 14.68
N GLN A 421 -15.22 0.13 15.15
CA GLN A 421 -15.34 -0.92 16.17
C GLN A 421 -14.76 -2.26 15.71
N GLN A 422 -15.01 -2.65 14.45
CA GLN A 422 -14.41 -3.86 13.87
C GLN A 422 -12.88 -3.76 13.79
N LEU A 423 -12.35 -2.61 13.38
CA LEU A 423 -10.91 -2.33 13.37
C LEU A 423 -10.33 -2.38 14.78
N GLU A 424 -11.00 -1.77 15.77
CA GLU A 424 -10.59 -1.80 17.17
C GLU A 424 -10.53 -3.23 17.72
N MET A 425 -11.55 -4.06 17.46
CA MET A 425 -11.54 -5.48 17.84
C MET A 425 -10.40 -6.27 17.19
N LEU A 426 -10.02 -5.93 15.94
CA LEU A 426 -8.88 -6.55 15.26
C LEU A 426 -7.53 -6.07 15.82
N THR A 427 -7.46 -4.85 16.37
CA THR A 427 -6.25 -4.30 17.00
C THR A 427 -6.08 -4.68 18.46
N ASP A 428 -7.11 -5.21 19.13
CA ASP A 428 -7.03 -5.61 20.54
C ASP A 428 -6.01 -6.75 20.73
N PRO A 429 -4.92 -6.53 21.50
CA PRO A 429 -3.91 -7.55 21.77
C PRO A 429 -4.50 -8.83 22.36
N SER A 430 -5.66 -8.76 23.00
CA SER A 430 -6.35 -9.92 23.59
C SER A 430 -6.70 -11.01 22.55
N VAL A 431 -7.02 -10.64 21.31
CA VAL A 431 -7.27 -11.57 20.19
C VAL A 431 -5.98 -12.27 19.75
N SER A 432 -4.83 -11.59 19.85
CA SER A 432 -3.51 -12.20 19.64
C SER A 432 -3.02 -13.02 20.85
N GLN A 433 -3.45 -12.67 22.07
CA GLN A 433 -3.13 -13.37 23.32
C GLN A 433 -3.89 -14.69 23.49
N GLN A 434 -5.11 -14.81 22.93
CA GLN A 434 -5.84 -16.09 22.94
C GLN A 434 -5.13 -17.22 22.19
N ILE A 435 -4.22 -16.89 21.27
CA ILE A 435 -3.45 -17.89 20.52
C ILE A 435 -2.19 -18.34 21.29
N ASN A 436 -1.65 -17.52 22.22
CA ASN A 436 -0.30 -17.71 22.77
C ASN A 436 -0.18 -17.52 24.30
N LEU A 437 -1.03 -18.16 25.11
CA LEU A 437 -0.79 -18.31 26.56
C LEU A 437 -0.73 -19.77 27.00
N ARG A 438 -0.03 -20.63 26.24
CA ARG A 438 0.51 -21.85 26.82
C ARG A 438 1.92 -21.55 27.35
N ASN A 439 1.99 -20.94 28.52
CA ASN A 439 3.26 -20.84 29.28
C ASN A 439 3.80 -22.22 29.69
N ILE A 440 2.98 -23.27 29.58
CA ILE A 440 3.33 -24.66 29.83
C ILE A 440 3.79 -25.29 28.53
N ILE A 441 5.02 -25.83 28.53
CA ILE A 441 5.56 -26.62 27.43
C ILE A 441 4.63 -27.82 27.22
N ASP A 442 4.05 -27.93 26.03
CA ASP A 442 3.14 -29.02 25.68
C ASP A 442 3.85 -30.37 25.85
N THR A 443 3.15 -31.37 26.40
CA THR A 443 3.68 -32.73 26.58
C THR A 443 4.06 -33.41 25.26
N LYS A 444 3.57 -32.89 24.13
CA LYS A 444 3.91 -33.37 22.77
C LYS A 444 5.13 -32.69 22.15
N ASP A 445 5.62 -31.58 22.72
CA ASP A 445 6.81 -30.90 22.23
C ASP A 445 8.08 -31.54 22.82
N TYR A 446 8.45 -32.68 22.26
CA TYR A 446 9.63 -33.45 22.66
C TYR A 446 10.93 -32.65 22.52
N SER A 447 10.98 -31.69 21.61
CA SER A 447 12.13 -30.83 21.33
C SER A 447 12.44 -29.93 22.53
N THR A 448 11.47 -29.14 22.97
CA THR A 448 11.64 -28.19 24.08
C THR A 448 11.77 -28.92 25.41
N GLN A 449 11.09 -30.06 25.59
CA GLN A 449 11.32 -30.93 26.75
C GLN A 449 12.73 -31.52 26.79
N ARG A 450 13.28 -31.91 25.63
CA ARG A 450 14.65 -32.44 25.58
C ARG A 450 15.68 -31.34 25.80
N LEU A 451 15.44 -30.13 25.27
CA LEU A 451 16.28 -28.96 25.51
C LEU A 451 16.33 -28.64 27.01
N TYR A 452 15.17 -28.59 27.67
CA TYR A 452 15.07 -28.39 29.11
C TYR A 452 15.84 -29.45 29.91
N GLN A 453 15.71 -30.72 29.52
CA GLN A 453 16.41 -31.83 30.17
C GLN A 453 17.94 -31.77 29.98
N LEU A 454 18.40 -31.26 28.83
CA LEU A 454 19.83 -31.07 28.57
C LEU A 454 20.40 -29.89 29.37
N LEU A 455 19.62 -28.82 29.57
CA LEU A 455 20.05 -27.62 30.29
C LEU A 455 20.07 -27.81 31.82
N GLU A 456 19.09 -28.49 32.41
CA GLU A 456 19.05 -28.70 33.87
C GLU A 456 19.81 -29.95 34.36
N GLY A 457 20.09 -30.90 33.48
CA GLY A 457 20.68 -32.19 33.83
C GLY A 457 19.70 -33.14 34.56
N GLU A 458 20.09 -34.40 34.75
CA GLU A 458 19.20 -35.45 35.30
C GLU A 458 18.92 -35.32 36.82
N ASN A 459 19.48 -34.31 37.50
CA ASN A 459 19.65 -34.32 38.97
C ASN A 459 18.78 -33.32 39.75
N LYS A 460 17.71 -32.76 39.18
CA LYS A 460 16.73 -31.98 39.95
C LYS A 460 15.30 -32.53 39.87
N LYS A 461 14.57 -32.36 40.98
CA LYS A 461 13.20 -32.84 41.19
C LYS A 461 12.33 -32.43 40.01
N LYS A 462 11.66 -33.41 39.39
CA LYS A 462 10.75 -33.19 38.26
C LYS A 462 9.66 -32.20 38.66
N GLU A 463 9.79 -30.95 38.23
CA GLU A 463 8.69 -30.00 38.30
C GLU A 463 7.52 -30.54 37.45
N LEU A 464 6.31 -30.54 38.01
CA LEU A 464 5.12 -31.13 37.39
C LEU A 464 4.71 -30.42 36.09
N PHE A 465 5.11 -29.15 35.94
CA PHE A 465 4.86 -28.35 34.75
C PHE A 465 6.14 -27.61 34.36
N ARG A 466 6.68 -27.93 33.18
CA ARG A 466 7.82 -27.20 32.61
C ARG A 466 7.29 -25.97 31.89
N THR A 467 7.80 -24.79 32.24
CA THR A 467 7.41 -23.55 31.58
C THR A 467 8.50 -23.05 30.66
N HIS A 468 8.13 -22.27 29.64
CA HIS A 468 9.11 -21.60 28.77
C HIS A 468 10.02 -20.64 29.54
N ARG A 469 9.53 -20.07 30.65
CA ARG A 469 10.32 -19.23 31.56
C ARG A 469 11.41 -20.01 32.27
N ASN A 470 11.11 -21.19 32.81
CA ASN A 470 12.12 -22.01 33.49
C ASN A 470 13.23 -22.43 32.51
N LEU A 471 12.89 -22.64 31.22
CA LEU A 471 13.86 -22.94 30.17
C LEU A 471 14.82 -21.77 29.92
N GLU A 472 14.30 -20.55 29.91
CA GLU A 472 15.07 -19.31 29.75
C GLU A 472 16.00 -19.11 30.96
N GLU A 473 15.50 -19.27 32.18
CA GLU A 473 16.30 -19.19 33.41
C GLU A 473 17.44 -20.25 33.43
N ALA A 474 17.17 -21.47 32.95
CA ALA A 474 18.19 -22.51 32.82
C ALA A 474 19.24 -22.19 31.74
N ALA A 475 18.84 -21.55 30.64
CA ALA A 475 19.74 -21.12 29.58
C ALA A 475 20.62 -19.94 30.01
N GLU A 476 20.06 -18.95 30.70
CA GLU A 476 20.80 -17.81 31.27
C GLU A 476 21.83 -18.27 32.30
N LYS A 477 21.44 -19.23 33.15
CA LYS A 477 22.36 -19.83 34.12
C LYS A 477 23.55 -20.49 33.42
N LEU A 478 23.32 -21.26 32.36
CA LEU A 478 24.39 -21.89 31.60
C LEU A 478 25.32 -20.84 30.95
N GLN A 479 24.75 -19.75 30.43
CA GLN A 479 25.54 -18.65 29.86
C GLN A 479 26.45 -18.00 30.91
N GLN A 480 25.95 -17.81 32.14
CA GLN A 480 26.75 -17.31 33.26
C GLN A 480 27.85 -18.31 33.64
N ASP A 481 27.53 -19.60 33.77
CA ASP A 481 28.49 -20.66 34.12
C ASP A 481 29.63 -20.77 33.08
N VAL A 482 29.30 -20.67 31.79
CA VAL A 482 30.29 -20.66 30.69
C VAL A 482 31.19 -19.43 30.76
N SER A 483 30.64 -18.26 31.09
CA SER A 483 31.41 -17.02 31.22
C SER A 483 32.40 -17.12 32.39
N VAL A 484 31.95 -17.62 33.54
CA VAL A 484 32.80 -17.83 34.73
C VAL A 484 33.92 -18.84 34.46
N LEU A 485 33.62 -19.95 33.78
CA LEU A 485 34.64 -20.93 33.40
C LEU A 485 35.64 -20.36 32.38
N GLY A 486 35.17 -19.52 31.45
CA GLY A 486 36.02 -18.80 30.51
C GLY A 486 37.02 -17.88 31.22
N ASP A 487 36.55 -17.12 32.21
CA ASP A 487 37.40 -16.24 33.02
C ASP A 487 38.43 -17.04 33.85
N GLN A 488 38.01 -18.15 34.47
CA GLN A 488 38.92 -19.04 35.21
C GLN A 488 39.99 -19.65 34.29
N LEU A 489 39.61 -20.06 33.08
CA LEU A 489 40.56 -20.61 32.11
C LEU A 489 41.55 -19.53 31.63
N ALA A 490 41.09 -18.30 31.42
CA ALA A 490 41.96 -17.18 31.07
C ALA A 490 42.97 -16.86 32.18
N ILE A 491 42.53 -16.86 33.44
CA ILE A 491 43.40 -16.70 34.61
C ILE A 491 44.45 -17.83 34.66
N SER A 492 44.01 -19.08 34.54
CA SER A 492 44.92 -20.23 34.54
C SER A 492 45.91 -20.21 33.37
N ALA A 493 45.47 -19.82 32.17
CA ALA A 493 46.34 -19.66 31.02
C ALA A 493 47.39 -18.57 31.25
N GLN A 494 47.01 -17.43 31.85
CA GLN A 494 47.92 -16.35 32.20
C GLN A 494 48.95 -16.78 33.25
N GLU A 495 48.53 -17.54 34.28
CA GLU A 495 49.42 -18.12 35.29
C GLU A 495 50.41 -19.12 34.65
N HIS A 496 49.95 -19.96 33.72
CA HIS A 496 50.80 -20.87 32.97
C HIS A 496 51.81 -20.14 32.07
N CYS A 497 51.38 -19.09 31.36
CA CYS A 497 52.27 -18.25 30.56
C CYS A 497 53.32 -17.55 31.44
N PHE A 498 52.92 -17.03 32.60
CA PHE A 498 53.84 -16.43 33.56
C PHE A 498 54.85 -17.47 34.09
N PHE A 499 54.39 -18.67 34.45
CA PHE A 499 55.27 -19.76 34.88
C PHE A 499 56.27 -20.16 33.79
N LEU A 500 55.83 -20.28 32.53
CA LEU A 500 56.70 -20.58 31.41
C LEU A 500 57.72 -19.48 31.14
N SER A 501 57.32 -18.19 31.23
CA SER A 501 58.25 -17.07 31.09
C SER A 501 59.33 -17.10 32.16
N LYS A 502 58.97 -17.34 33.43
CA LYS A 502 59.92 -17.47 34.53
C LYS A 502 60.88 -18.66 34.36
N LEU A 503 60.39 -19.77 33.81
CA LEU A 503 61.22 -20.93 33.49
C LEU A 503 62.20 -20.60 32.35
N ASN A 504 61.71 -19.91 31.31
CA ASN A 504 62.54 -19.49 30.19
C ASN A 504 63.62 -18.50 30.63
N ASP A 505 63.27 -17.49 31.45
CA ASP A 505 64.23 -16.58 32.06
C ASP A 505 65.26 -17.32 32.91
N GLY A 506 64.86 -18.39 33.61
CA GLY A 506 65.77 -19.25 34.36
C GLY A 506 66.73 -20.04 33.47
N VAL A 507 66.26 -20.51 32.30
CA VAL A 507 67.09 -21.17 31.29
C VAL A 507 68.04 -20.15 30.64
N ASP A 508 67.55 -18.95 30.32
CA ASP A 508 68.35 -17.88 29.75
C ASP A 508 69.44 -17.42 30.73
N MET A 509 69.13 -17.28 32.03
CA MET A 509 70.16 -17.02 33.05
C MET A 509 71.21 -18.13 33.16
N LEU A 510 70.80 -19.40 33.05
CA LEU A 510 71.73 -20.53 33.03
C LEU A 510 72.59 -20.54 31.77
N CYS A 511 72.00 -20.23 30.62
CA CYS A 511 72.71 -20.06 29.36
C CYS A 511 73.70 -18.89 29.46
N ASP A 512 73.30 -17.74 29.96
CA ASP A 512 74.18 -16.57 30.14
C ASP A 512 75.32 -16.86 31.11
N ALA A 513 75.07 -17.63 32.19
CA ALA A 513 76.12 -18.05 33.12
C ALA A 513 77.12 -19.04 32.49
N LEU A 514 76.64 -19.95 31.65
CA LEU A 514 77.48 -20.97 30.99
C LEU A 514 78.22 -20.44 29.75
N TYR A 515 77.66 -19.45 29.07
CA TYR A 515 78.12 -18.98 27.76
C TYR A 515 78.61 -17.52 27.76
N GLN A 516 78.32 -16.68 28.77
CA GLN A 516 78.68 -15.25 28.84
C GLN A 516 78.62 -14.51 27.48
N GLY A 517 77.58 -14.78 26.68
CA GLY A 517 77.36 -14.17 25.36
C GLY A 517 78.18 -14.74 24.19
N GLY A 518 78.91 -15.85 24.35
CA GLY A 518 79.63 -16.56 23.29
C GLY A 518 79.20 -18.02 23.16
N ASN A 519 79.07 -18.54 21.94
CA ASN A 519 78.67 -19.94 21.65
C ASN A 519 79.71 -21.03 22.06
N GLN A 520 80.53 -20.79 23.09
CA GLN A 520 81.52 -21.74 23.62
C GLN A 520 81.34 -21.92 25.13
N LEU A 521 81.17 -23.18 25.55
CA LEU A 521 81.08 -23.58 26.95
C LEU A 521 82.40 -23.29 27.69
N LEU A 522 82.35 -22.40 28.69
CA LEU A 522 83.47 -22.15 29.60
C LEU A 522 83.38 -23.09 30.81
N LEU A 523 84.03 -24.26 30.70
CA LEU A 523 84.14 -25.24 31.81
C LEU A 523 85.40 -25.03 32.68
N THR A 524 86.08 -23.91 32.53
CA THR A 524 87.35 -23.61 33.23
C THR A 524 87.34 -22.22 33.81
N ASP A 525 87.52 -22.17 35.13
CA ASP A 525 87.59 -20.94 35.91
C ASP A 525 88.80 -20.09 35.49
N GLN A 526 88.60 -18.79 35.24
CA GLN A 526 89.66 -17.88 34.79
C GLN A 526 90.80 -17.80 35.80
N ASP A 527 90.48 -17.93 37.09
CA ASP A 527 91.44 -17.98 38.20
C ASP A 527 92.38 -19.21 38.09
N LEU A 528 91.86 -20.34 37.60
CA LEU A 528 92.64 -21.56 37.41
C LEU A 528 93.61 -21.44 36.23
N LEU A 529 93.22 -20.75 35.16
CA LEU A 529 94.07 -20.51 33.99
C LEU A 529 95.27 -19.62 34.34
N GLU A 530 95.06 -18.57 35.15
CA GLU A 530 96.16 -17.74 35.67
C GLU A 530 97.10 -18.53 36.58
N GLN A 531 96.57 -19.41 37.44
CA GLN A 531 97.42 -20.28 38.26
C GLN A 531 98.22 -21.28 37.42
N PHE A 532 97.66 -21.84 36.34
CA PHE A 532 98.41 -22.71 35.44
C PHE A 532 99.55 -21.97 34.72
N HIS A 533 99.32 -20.74 34.25
CA HIS A 533 100.40 -19.93 33.67
C HIS A 533 101.49 -19.56 34.69
N GLN A 534 101.12 -19.34 35.96
CA GLN A 534 102.09 -19.11 37.03
C GLN A 534 102.93 -20.36 37.35
N VAL A 535 102.32 -21.54 37.33
CA VAL A 535 103.05 -22.82 37.50
C VAL A 535 103.99 -23.09 36.32
N GLU A 536 103.55 -22.82 35.09
CA GLU A 536 104.38 -22.99 33.89
C GLU A 536 105.60 -22.05 33.89
N SER A 537 105.42 -20.80 34.35
CA SER A 537 106.52 -19.85 34.60
C SER A 537 107.53 -20.37 35.63
N HIS A 538 107.07 -20.95 36.75
CA HIS A 538 107.95 -21.56 37.75
C HIS A 538 108.68 -22.80 37.22
N LEU A 539 108.01 -23.63 36.41
CA LEU A 539 108.61 -24.81 35.79
C LEU A 539 109.74 -24.42 34.83
N ASN A 540 109.53 -23.36 34.03
CA ASN A 540 110.55 -22.84 33.12
C ASN A 540 111.76 -22.27 33.87
N LYS A 541 111.55 -21.56 34.98
CA LYS A 541 112.65 -21.11 35.86
C LYS A 541 113.44 -22.28 36.46
N LEU A 542 112.74 -23.33 36.90
CA LEU A 542 113.38 -24.53 37.44
C LEU A 542 114.24 -25.24 36.37
N ASN A 543 113.72 -25.38 35.15
CA ASN A 543 114.47 -25.95 34.03
C ASN A 543 115.74 -25.15 33.73
N HIS A 544 115.67 -23.82 33.82
CA HIS A 544 116.85 -22.97 33.60
C HIS A 544 117.93 -23.23 34.68
N LEU A 545 117.54 -23.30 35.95
CA LEU A 545 118.45 -23.61 37.07
C LEU A 545 119.05 -25.03 36.97
N LEU A 546 118.26 -26.01 36.52
CA LEU A 546 118.73 -27.38 36.30
C LEU A 546 119.78 -27.42 35.18
N THR A 547 119.60 -26.61 34.14
CA THR A 547 120.55 -26.50 33.03
C THR A 547 121.87 -25.86 33.48
N ASP A 548 121.81 -24.81 34.31
CA ASP A 548 122.98 -24.14 34.88
C ASP A 548 123.77 -25.05 35.83
N THR A 549 123.08 -25.75 36.74
CA THR A 549 123.73 -26.72 37.64
C THR A 549 124.36 -27.88 36.87
N LEU A 550 123.73 -28.34 35.79
CA LEU A 550 124.30 -29.39 34.93
C LEU A 550 125.52 -28.89 34.14
N ALA A 551 125.54 -27.61 33.74
CA ALA A 551 126.70 -26.97 33.15
C ALA A 551 127.86 -26.86 34.16
N ASP A 552 127.59 -26.45 35.40
CA ASP A 552 128.58 -26.37 36.48
C ASP A 552 129.15 -27.74 36.85
N VAL A 553 128.31 -28.78 36.95
CA VAL A 553 128.76 -30.17 37.16
C VAL A 553 129.62 -30.67 36.00
N LYS A 554 129.27 -30.34 34.74
CA LYS A 554 130.11 -30.65 33.58
C LYS A 554 131.45 -29.93 33.64
N ALA A 555 131.48 -28.66 34.06
CA ALA A 555 132.71 -27.90 34.23
C ALA A 555 133.61 -28.51 35.33
N LYS A 556 133.05 -28.82 36.51
CA LYS A 556 133.75 -29.51 37.61
C LYS A 556 134.24 -30.90 37.19
N ARG A 557 133.46 -31.66 36.42
CA ARG A 557 133.89 -32.95 35.84
C ARG A 557 135.06 -32.78 34.86
N LYS A 558 135.08 -31.73 34.04
CA LYS A 558 136.23 -31.41 33.17
C LYS A 558 137.46 -31.03 33.99
N MET A 559 137.31 -30.22 35.04
CA MET A 559 138.42 -29.85 35.95
C MET A 559 139.04 -31.08 36.62
N LEU A 560 138.21 -32.01 37.09
CA LEU A 560 138.65 -33.29 37.66
C LEU A 560 139.37 -34.19 36.65
N ALA A 561 139.00 -34.15 35.37
CA ALA A 561 139.65 -34.96 34.33
C ALA A 561 141.02 -34.39 33.91
N VAL A 562 141.23 -33.07 34.03
CA VAL A 562 142.47 -32.40 33.60
C VAL A 562 143.50 -32.30 34.74
N ASN A 563 143.05 -32.09 35.98
CA ASN A 563 143.95 -31.85 37.10
C ASN A 563 144.06 -33.07 38.04
N LYS A 564 145.17 -33.82 37.93
CA LYS A 564 145.47 -34.98 38.79
C LYS A 564 145.43 -34.68 40.28
N LEU A 565 145.76 -33.45 40.70
CA LEU A 565 145.78 -33.07 42.11
C LEU A 565 144.34 -33.01 42.69
N HIS A 566 143.38 -32.48 41.91
CA HIS A 566 141.97 -32.43 42.33
C HIS A 566 141.29 -33.81 42.29
N GLN A 567 141.76 -34.72 41.42
CA GLN A 567 141.28 -36.10 41.42
C GLN A 567 141.72 -36.83 42.71
N MET A 568 142.95 -36.62 43.15
CA MET A 568 143.46 -37.18 44.39
C MET A 568 142.75 -36.58 45.62
N GLU A 569 142.51 -35.26 45.63
CA GLU A 569 141.72 -34.60 46.69
C GLU A 569 140.28 -35.13 46.74
N ARG A 570 139.65 -35.37 45.58
CA ARG A 570 138.33 -36.02 45.53
C ARG A 570 138.36 -37.45 46.04
N GLU A 571 139.37 -38.24 45.70
CA GLU A 571 139.50 -39.62 46.21
C GLU A 571 139.69 -39.63 47.72
N LEU A 572 140.51 -38.74 48.28
CA LEU A 572 140.63 -38.53 49.73
C LEU A 572 139.29 -38.10 50.36
N TYR A 573 138.57 -37.18 49.73
CA TYR A 573 137.24 -36.75 50.20
C TYR A 573 136.22 -37.90 50.14
N VAL A 574 136.30 -38.78 49.15
CA VAL A 574 135.45 -39.97 49.06
C VAL A 574 135.84 -41.00 50.11
N TYR A 575 137.13 -41.21 50.37
CA TYR A 575 137.59 -42.10 51.44
C TYR A 575 137.18 -41.60 52.83
N PHE A 576 137.22 -40.29 53.07
CA PHE A 576 136.71 -39.68 54.31
C PHE A 576 135.25 -40.05 54.60
N PHE A 577 134.38 -40.14 53.59
CA PHE A 577 132.97 -40.49 53.78
C PHE A 577 132.63 -41.98 53.60
N LYS A 578 133.53 -42.81 53.05
CA LYS A 578 133.25 -44.22 52.73
C LYS A 578 134.10 -45.25 53.48
N ASN A 579 135.28 -44.89 53.96
CA ASN A 579 136.16 -45.79 54.73
C ASN A 579 137.24 -44.96 55.44
N GLU A 580 136.93 -44.53 56.66
CA GLU A 580 137.84 -43.75 57.50
C GLU A 580 139.12 -44.54 57.81
N ASP A 581 139.00 -45.83 58.09
CA ASP A 581 140.14 -46.71 58.40
C ASP A 581 141.14 -46.80 57.23
N TYR A 582 140.66 -46.84 55.98
CA TYR A 582 141.53 -46.89 54.79
C TYR A 582 142.19 -45.53 54.51
N LEU A 583 141.50 -44.42 54.83
CA LEU A 583 142.09 -43.08 54.75
C LEU A 583 143.22 -42.93 55.78
N GLN A 584 143.01 -43.42 57.01
CA GLN A 584 144.04 -43.42 58.05
C GLN A 584 145.27 -44.22 57.59
N ASP A 585 145.07 -45.39 57.00
CA ASP A 585 146.16 -46.24 56.47
C ASP A 585 146.92 -45.57 55.30
N ILE A 586 146.22 -44.84 54.40
CA ILE A 586 146.85 -44.08 53.32
C ILE A 586 147.64 -42.89 53.87
N VAL A 587 147.08 -42.16 54.85
CA VAL A 587 147.75 -41.02 55.47
C VAL A 587 148.95 -41.49 56.29
N GLU A 588 148.85 -42.58 57.06
CA GLU A 588 149.99 -43.20 57.77
C GLU A 588 151.05 -43.75 56.80
N ASN A 589 150.65 -44.27 55.63
CA ASN A 589 151.59 -44.65 54.57
C ASN A 589 152.25 -43.43 53.89
N LEU A 590 151.53 -42.31 53.70
CA LEU A 590 152.10 -41.07 53.18
C LEU A 590 153.00 -40.37 54.21
N GLU A 591 152.68 -40.43 55.50
CA GLU A 591 153.53 -39.98 56.58
C GLU A 591 154.78 -40.84 56.74
N SER A 592 154.68 -42.15 56.57
CA SER A 592 155.87 -43.02 56.55
C SER A 592 156.68 -42.80 55.27
N GLN A 593 156.07 -42.57 54.10
CA GLN A 593 156.80 -42.20 52.88
C GLN A 593 157.41 -40.80 52.91
N SER A 594 156.85 -39.83 53.64
CA SER A 594 157.47 -38.52 53.86
C SER A 594 158.64 -38.62 54.86
N LYS A 595 158.52 -39.46 55.89
CA LYS A 595 159.64 -39.84 56.79
C LYS A 595 160.74 -40.62 56.06
N ILE A 596 160.43 -41.33 54.98
CA ILE A 596 161.41 -42.07 54.14
C ILE A 596 161.99 -41.21 53.00
N LYS A 597 161.31 -40.15 52.54
CA LYS A 597 161.87 -39.14 51.62
C LYS A 597 162.62 -38.01 52.30
N ALA A 598 162.57 -37.96 53.64
CA ALA A 598 163.60 -37.38 54.48
C ALA A 598 164.79 -38.35 54.67
N VAL A 599 165.16 -39.07 53.59
CA VAL A 599 166.56 -39.46 53.39
C VAL A 599 167.41 -38.27 53.79
N GLY A 600 168.49 -38.52 54.53
CA GLY A 600 169.79 -38.09 54.06
C GLY A 600 169.79 -36.83 53.20
N LEU A 601 169.38 -35.74 53.83
CA LEU A 601 170.20 -34.57 54.01
C LEU A 601 170.67 -34.73 55.47
N GLU A 602 171.86 -35.30 55.66
CA GLU A 602 172.40 -35.88 56.90
C GLU A 602 172.29 -34.96 58.14
N ASP A 603 172.09 -35.58 59.32
CA ASP A 603 171.86 -35.04 60.69
C ASP A 603 170.40 -34.78 61.14
#